data_AF-A0A2U8FCB3-F1
#
_entry.id   AF-A0A2U8FCB3-F1
#
_cell.length_a   1.000
_cell.length_b   1.000
_cell.length_c   1.000
_cell.angle_alpha   90.00
_cell.angle_beta   90.00
_cell.angle_gamma   90.00
#
_symmetry.space_group_name_H-M   'P 1'
#
loop_
_entity.id
_entity.type
_entity.pdbx_description
1 polymer ?
#
loop_
_entity_poly.entity_id
_entity_poly.type
_entity_poly.pdbx_seq_one_letter_code
_entity_poly.pdbx_strand_id
1 'polypeptide(L)'
;MKILFFECLESTHLFLVKKLKDNTLKPPIMVVAHHQNKGIGSRGNVWEAAKEGLYFSFVLYKDSLPQDLPLESASIFYGYIFKSILEEYHSKVWLKWPNDLYIQDKKIGGVLCTLIEDKILVGIGLNLKVENKNFGALDIQISRKDILEKFIEKIEVFKWKQIFSKYKLEFPNNFHFNFHHKGRILSLKNASLFEDGSILLDGQRIYSLR
;
A
#
# COMPACT_ATOMS: atom_id res chain seq x y z
N MET A 1 -18.81 1.44 -5.06
CA MET A 1 -17.71 2.33 -5.51
C MET A 1 -17.63 2.32 -7.04
N LYS A 2 -17.47 3.49 -7.70
CA LYS A 2 -17.28 3.57 -9.16
C LYS A 2 -15.82 3.19 -9.52
N ILE A 3 -15.62 2.48 -10.63
CA ILE A 3 -14.28 2.08 -11.10
C ILE A 3 -14.03 2.58 -12.52
N LEU A 4 -12.87 3.17 -12.76
CA LEU A 4 -12.39 3.58 -14.07
C LEU A 4 -11.17 2.74 -14.46
N PHE A 5 -11.22 2.13 -15.66
CA PHE A 5 -10.12 1.34 -16.20
C PHE A 5 -9.43 2.10 -17.32
N PHE A 6 -8.10 2.06 -17.30
CA PHE A 6 -7.25 2.64 -18.33
C PHE A 6 -6.21 1.62 -18.78
N GLU A 7 -5.88 1.63 -20.06
CA GLU A 7 -4.77 0.81 -20.56
C GLU A 7 -3.44 1.34 -20.00
N CYS A 8 -3.21 2.65 -20.11
CA CYS A 8 -2.00 3.29 -19.64
C CYS A 8 -2.30 4.65 -19.01
N LEU A 9 -1.63 4.96 -17.89
CA LEU A 9 -1.60 6.28 -17.27
C LEU A 9 -0.16 6.67 -16.92
N GLU A 10 0.10 7.94 -16.65
CA GLU A 10 1.36 8.31 -16.01
C GLU A 10 1.43 7.74 -14.59
N SER A 11 0.38 7.99 -13.79
CA SER A 11 0.18 7.44 -12.46
C SER A 11 -1.31 7.46 -12.11
N THR A 12 -1.85 6.34 -11.62
CA THR A 12 -3.22 6.28 -11.10
C THR A 12 -3.42 7.25 -9.93
N HIS A 13 -2.38 7.43 -9.10
CA HIS A 13 -2.36 8.33 -7.96
C HIS A 13 -2.43 9.79 -8.40
N LEU A 14 -1.53 10.23 -9.29
CA LEU A 14 -1.54 11.62 -9.79
C LEU A 14 -2.82 11.96 -10.54
N PHE A 15 -3.35 10.99 -11.31
CA PHE A 15 -4.61 11.17 -12.01
C PHE A 15 -5.72 11.51 -11.02
N LEU A 16 -5.86 10.75 -9.92
CA LEU A 16 -6.85 11.04 -8.90
C LEU A 16 -6.57 12.33 -8.13
N VAL A 17 -5.32 12.63 -7.77
CA VAL A 17 -4.96 13.92 -7.14
C VAL A 17 -5.47 15.08 -7.98
N LYS A 18 -5.21 15.06 -9.29
CA LYS A 18 -5.66 16.12 -10.21
C LYS A 18 -7.19 16.18 -10.27
N LYS A 19 -7.86 15.04 -10.45
CA LYS A 19 -9.32 15.00 -10.58
C LYS A 19 -10.06 15.44 -9.31
N LEU A 20 -9.49 15.16 -8.14
CA LEU A 20 -10.02 15.63 -6.85
C LEU A 20 -9.82 17.15 -6.69
N LYS A 21 -8.64 17.69 -7.02
CA LYS A 21 -8.38 19.14 -6.99
C LYS A 21 -9.29 19.92 -7.94
N ASP A 22 -9.51 19.38 -9.13
CA ASP A 22 -10.38 19.97 -10.15
C ASP A 22 -11.88 19.75 -9.83
N ASN A 23 -12.22 19.05 -8.73
CA ASN A 23 -13.60 18.67 -8.35
C ASN A 23 -14.38 17.92 -9.45
N THR A 24 -13.69 17.22 -10.35
CA THR A 24 -14.29 16.50 -11.48
C THR A 24 -14.65 15.05 -11.17
N LEU A 25 -14.07 14.48 -10.11
CA LEU A 25 -14.43 13.16 -9.58
C LEU A 25 -14.64 13.27 -8.07
N LYS A 26 -15.56 12.47 -7.52
CA LYS A 26 -15.87 12.42 -6.09
C LYS A 26 -15.71 11.00 -5.54
N PRO A 27 -15.25 10.83 -4.29
CA PRO A 27 -15.28 9.55 -3.59
C PRO A 27 -16.72 9.00 -3.43
N PRO A 28 -16.91 7.67 -3.30
CA PRO A 28 -15.91 6.63 -3.43
C PRO A 28 -15.63 6.26 -4.90
N ILE A 29 -14.35 6.34 -5.30
CA ILE A 29 -13.92 6.05 -6.67
C ILE A 29 -12.57 5.31 -6.70
N MET A 30 -12.42 4.39 -7.65
CA MET A 30 -11.19 3.67 -7.95
C MET A 30 -10.78 3.90 -9.41
N VAL A 31 -9.47 4.01 -9.63
CA VAL A 31 -8.82 4.09 -10.95
C VAL A 31 -7.82 2.96 -11.03
N VAL A 32 -7.88 2.18 -12.11
CA VAL A 32 -6.99 1.05 -12.40
C VAL A 32 -6.28 1.33 -13.72
N ALA A 33 -4.98 1.03 -13.77
CA ALA A 33 -4.20 1.09 -15.01
C ALA A 33 -3.43 -0.23 -15.23
N HIS A 34 -3.43 -0.73 -16.47
CA HIS A 34 -2.60 -1.88 -16.84
C HIS A 34 -1.10 -1.52 -16.83
N HIS A 35 -0.78 -0.30 -17.29
CA HIS A 35 0.58 0.23 -17.35
C HIS A 35 0.69 1.62 -16.71
N GLN A 36 1.84 1.90 -16.09
CA GLN A 36 2.20 3.23 -15.60
C GLN A 36 3.56 3.67 -16.15
N ASN A 37 3.65 4.89 -16.70
CA ASN A 37 4.91 5.42 -17.26
C ASN A 37 5.70 6.30 -16.28
N LYS A 38 5.04 6.87 -15.27
CA LYS A 38 5.63 7.76 -14.26
C LYS A 38 5.07 7.42 -12.88
N GLY A 39 5.19 6.14 -12.51
CA GLY A 39 4.74 5.67 -11.21
C GLY A 39 5.42 6.43 -10.07
N ILE A 40 4.69 6.63 -8.98
CA ILE A 40 5.18 7.34 -7.79
C ILE A 40 5.15 6.39 -6.61
N GLY A 41 6.29 6.29 -5.93
CA GLY A 41 6.44 5.71 -4.61
C GLY A 41 6.48 6.77 -3.52
N SER A 42 6.65 6.32 -2.28
CA SER A 42 6.76 7.20 -1.12
C SER A 42 7.88 8.23 -1.26
N ARG A 43 7.70 9.42 -0.67
CA ARG A 43 8.68 10.52 -0.65
C ARG A 43 9.08 11.01 -2.06
N GLY A 44 8.21 10.86 -3.05
CA GLY A 44 8.47 11.30 -4.42
C GLY A 44 9.44 10.40 -5.19
N ASN A 45 9.79 9.23 -4.66
CA ASN A 45 10.59 8.25 -5.39
C ASN A 45 9.84 7.78 -6.64
N VAL A 46 10.57 7.46 -7.69
CA VAL A 46 9.98 6.83 -8.88
C VAL A 46 9.62 5.38 -8.54
N TRP A 47 8.39 4.98 -8.88
CA TRP A 47 8.00 3.58 -8.94
C TRP A 47 8.30 3.06 -10.35
N GLU A 48 9.36 2.28 -10.48
CA GLU A 48 9.72 1.61 -11.74
C GLU A 48 8.62 0.60 -12.09
N ALA A 49 8.03 0.76 -13.27
CA ALA A 49 6.98 -0.14 -13.71
C ALA A 49 7.57 -1.53 -14.01
N ALA A 50 6.92 -2.54 -13.47
CA ALA A 50 7.19 -3.93 -13.82
C ALA A 50 6.76 -4.22 -15.27
N LYS A 51 7.34 -5.25 -15.89
CA LYS A 51 6.93 -5.75 -17.21
C LYS A 51 5.42 -6.01 -17.26
N GLU A 52 4.91 -6.60 -16.20
CA GLU A 52 3.48 -6.67 -15.93
C GLU A 52 3.23 -6.29 -14.48
N GLY A 53 2.23 -5.45 -14.25
CA GLY A 53 1.83 -5.04 -12.91
C GLY A 53 0.32 -4.95 -12.75
N LEU A 54 -0.07 -4.68 -11.51
CA LEU A 54 -1.38 -4.21 -11.11
C LEU A 54 -1.19 -2.87 -10.41
N TYR A 55 -1.73 -1.82 -11.01
CA TYR A 55 -1.66 -0.46 -10.47
C TYR A 55 -3.07 0.06 -10.31
N PHE A 56 -3.44 0.39 -9.08
CA PHE A 56 -4.72 1.02 -8.83
C PHE A 56 -4.61 2.01 -7.70
N SER A 57 -5.47 3.02 -7.75
CA SER A 57 -5.64 3.98 -6.67
C SER A 57 -7.11 4.18 -6.40
N PHE A 58 -7.49 4.38 -5.14
CA PHE A 58 -8.87 4.63 -4.75
C PHE A 58 -8.96 5.76 -3.73
N VAL A 59 -10.12 6.40 -3.67
CA VAL A 59 -10.39 7.53 -2.79
C VAL A 59 -11.62 7.22 -1.95
N LEU A 60 -11.51 7.46 -0.64
CA LEU A 60 -12.60 7.40 0.33
C LEU A 60 -12.70 8.72 1.10
N TYR A 61 -13.86 9.00 1.68
CA TYR A 61 -13.99 10.07 2.68
C TYR A 61 -13.34 9.61 3.99
N LYS A 62 -12.70 10.53 4.73
CA LYS A 62 -12.10 10.20 6.03
C LYS A 62 -13.14 9.67 7.02
N ASP A 63 -14.35 10.22 6.98
CA ASP A 63 -15.45 9.82 7.87
C ASP A 63 -16.04 8.45 7.54
N SER A 64 -15.70 7.87 6.37
CA SER A 64 -16.07 6.49 6.02
C SER A 64 -15.03 5.46 6.44
N LEU A 65 -13.91 5.88 7.03
CA LEU A 65 -12.87 4.97 7.53
C LEU A 65 -13.29 4.34 8.87
N PRO A 66 -12.72 3.18 9.26
CA PRO A 66 -12.91 2.67 10.60
C PRO A 66 -12.51 3.72 11.64
N GLN A 67 -13.40 3.99 12.61
CA GLN A 67 -13.17 5.01 13.64
C GLN A 67 -11.92 4.74 14.49
N ASP A 68 -11.48 3.47 14.57
CA ASP A 68 -10.32 3.05 15.32
C ASP A 68 -9.01 3.11 14.50
N LEU A 69 -9.03 3.54 13.24
CA LEU A 69 -7.87 3.64 12.36
C LEU A 69 -7.11 4.96 12.57
N PRO A 70 -5.86 4.93 13.09
CA PRO A 70 -4.97 6.08 13.03
C PRO A 70 -4.63 6.38 11.56
N LEU A 71 -4.84 7.62 11.13
CA LEU A 71 -4.65 8.00 9.72
C LEU A 71 -3.20 7.79 9.25
N GLU A 72 -2.23 7.97 10.15
CA GLU A 72 -0.81 7.72 9.92
C GLU A 72 -0.52 6.24 9.61
N SER A 73 -1.42 5.34 9.97
CA SER A 73 -1.32 3.89 9.77
C SER A 73 -2.18 3.35 8.64
N ALA A 74 -2.79 4.23 7.84
CA ALA A 74 -3.57 3.82 6.67
C ALA A 74 -2.76 2.95 5.69
N SER A 75 -1.46 3.23 5.51
CA SER A 75 -0.60 2.43 4.62
C SER A 75 -0.39 1.01 5.13
N ILE A 76 -0.23 0.82 6.44
CA ILE A 76 -0.17 -0.50 7.08
C ILE A 76 -1.52 -1.19 6.96
N PHE A 77 -2.62 -0.48 7.25
CA PHE A 77 -3.97 -1.01 7.22
C PHE A 77 -4.35 -1.56 5.84
N TYR A 78 -4.25 -0.75 4.78
CA TYR A 78 -4.58 -1.19 3.42
C TYR A 78 -3.56 -2.17 2.85
N GLY A 79 -2.28 -2.03 3.22
CA GLY A 79 -1.24 -3.00 2.86
C GLY A 79 -1.52 -4.38 3.44
N TYR A 80 -1.97 -4.44 4.70
CA TYR A 80 -2.29 -5.71 5.35
C TYR A 80 -3.55 -6.34 4.79
N ILE A 81 -4.61 -5.55 4.53
CA ILE A 81 -5.83 -6.05 3.86
C ILE A 81 -5.47 -6.67 2.50
N PHE A 82 -4.69 -5.96 1.70
CA PHE A 82 -4.27 -6.43 0.38
C PHE A 82 -3.40 -7.69 0.48
N LYS A 83 -2.44 -7.72 1.41
CA LYS A 83 -1.62 -8.90 1.73
C LYS A 83 -2.48 -10.10 2.13
N SER A 84 -3.46 -9.94 3.04
CA SER A 84 -4.35 -11.02 3.46
C SER A 84 -5.20 -11.58 2.33
N ILE A 85 -5.65 -10.74 1.40
CA ILE A 85 -6.35 -11.23 0.20
C ILE A 85 -5.44 -12.14 -0.62
N LEU A 86 -4.19 -11.75 -0.85
CA LEU A 86 -3.23 -12.56 -1.60
C LEU A 86 -2.88 -13.87 -0.86
N GLU A 87 -2.84 -13.87 0.47
CA GLU A 87 -2.64 -15.08 1.29
C GLU A 87 -3.79 -16.09 1.15
N GLU A 88 -5.04 -15.64 0.93
CA GLU A 88 -6.17 -16.54 0.66
C GLU A 88 -5.99 -17.33 -0.64
N TYR A 89 -5.16 -16.82 -1.55
CA TYR A 89 -4.73 -17.51 -2.76
C TYR A 89 -3.34 -18.15 -2.60
N HIS A 90 -2.90 -18.36 -1.36
CA HIS A 90 -1.66 -19.03 -0.98
C HIS A 90 -0.35 -18.30 -1.35
N SER A 91 -0.42 -16.98 -1.60
CA SER A 91 0.80 -16.17 -1.76
C SER A 91 1.57 -16.10 -0.45
N LYS A 92 2.92 -16.10 -0.53
CA LYS A 92 3.81 -15.89 0.63
C LYS A 92 4.13 -14.42 0.87
N VAL A 93 3.29 -13.53 0.34
CA VAL A 93 3.48 -12.09 0.51
C VAL A 93 3.40 -11.71 1.99
N TRP A 94 4.30 -10.83 2.41
CA TRP A 94 4.30 -10.24 3.74
C TRP A 94 4.46 -8.73 3.66
N LEU A 95 4.02 -8.05 4.71
CA LEU A 95 4.06 -6.59 4.79
C LEU A 95 5.30 -6.16 5.59
N LYS A 96 6.27 -5.55 4.89
CA LYS A 96 7.40 -4.88 5.53
C LYS A 96 7.00 -3.46 5.90
N TRP A 97 7.28 -3.08 7.14
CA TRP A 97 7.02 -1.75 7.65
C TRP A 97 7.76 -0.68 6.80
N PRO A 98 7.11 0.46 6.53
CA PRO A 98 5.73 0.79 6.89
C PRO A 98 4.69 0.41 5.83
N ASN A 99 5.09 0.10 4.59
CA ASN A 99 4.17 0.11 3.46
C ASN A 99 4.62 -0.71 2.26
N ASP A 100 5.61 -1.59 2.42
CA ASP A 100 6.18 -2.34 1.31
C ASP A 100 5.70 -3.80 1.34
N LEU A 101 5.26 -4.32 0.19
CA LEU A 101 4.90 -5.73 0.04
C LEU A 101 6.13 -6.51 -0.42
N TYR A 102 6.42 -7.61 0.25
CA TYR A 102 7.59 -8.44 0.02
C TYR A 102 7.22 -9.91 -0.17
N ILE A 103 8.00 -10.62 -0.97
CA ILE A 103 8.10 -12.08 -0.93
C ILE A 103 9.57 -12.38 -0.66
N GLN A 104 9.83 -13.21 0.36
CA GLN A 104 11.19 -13.41 0.87
C GLN A 104 11.85 -12.05 1.20
N ASP A 105 13.02 -11.77 0.63
CA ASP A 105 13.79 -10.53 0.81
C ASP A 105 13.58 -9.51 -0.33
N LYS A 106 12.69 -9.78 -1.28
CA LYS A 106 12.44 -8.91 -2.44
C LYS A 106 11.13 -8.15 -2.34
N LYS A 107 11.21 -6.85 -2.59
CA LYS A 107 10.03 -6.00 -2.74
C LYS A 107 9.28 -6.37 -4.01
N ILE A 108 7.98 -6.62 -3.88
CA ILE A 108 7.07 -6.93 -4.99
C ILE A 108 6.04 -5.83 -5.22
N GLY A 109 5.84 -4.95 -4.24
CA GLY A 109 4.72 -4.01 -4.26
C GLY A 109 4.84 -2.96 -3.16
N GLY A 110 3.88 -2.06 -3.11
CA GLY A 110 3.81 -1.05 -2.06
C GLY A 110 2.51 -0.28 -2.05
N VAL A 111 2.27 0.36 -0.91
CA VAL A 111 1.09 1.19 -0.65
C VAL A 111 1.52 2.63 -0.45
N LEU A 112 0.81 3.56 -1.08
CA LEU A 112 1.02 5.00 -0.94
C LEU A 112 -0.28 5.62 -0.44
N CYS A 113 -0.24 6.47 0.59
CA CYS A 113 -1.41 7.17 1.08
C CYS A 113 -1.20 8.69 0.87
N THR A 114 -2.28 9.43 0.68
CA THR A 114 -2.23 10.88 0.61
C THR A 114 -3.55 11.43 1.14
N LEU A 115 -3.47 12.30 2.14
CA LEU A 115 -4.63 13.02 2.64
C LEU A 115 -4.83 14.27 1.79
N ILE A 116 -6.04 14.46 1.30
CA ILE A 116 -6.46 15.65 0.55
C ILE A 116 -7.74 16.15 1.21
N GLU A 117 -7.62 17.23 1.99
CA GLU A 117 -8.73 17.79 2.78
C GLU A 117 -9.38 16.74 3.69
N ASP A 118 -10.63 16.37 3.43
CA ASP A 118 -11.48 15.38 4.10
C ASP A 118 -11.42 13.99 3.44
N LYS A 119 -10.46 13.75 2.54
CA LYS A 119 -10.36 12.53 1.71
C LYS A 119 -9.04 11.82 1.96
N ILE A 120 -9.06 10.50 1.85
CA ILE A 120 -7.86 9.67 1.76
C ILE A 120 -7.77 9.05 0.37
N LEU A 121 -6.64 9.29 -0.29
CA LEU A 121 -6.26 8.65 -1.54
C LEU A 121 -5.23 7.56 -1.23
N VAL A 122 -5.46 6.35 -1.71
CA VAL A 122 -4.58 5.21 -1.49
C VAL A 122 -4.23 4.61 -2.84
N GLY A 123 -2.94 4.54 -3.16
CA GLY A 123 -2.39 3.85 -4.32
C GLY A 123 -1.74 2.54 -3.91
N ILE A 124 -2.03 1.47 -4.66
CA ILE A 124 -1.39 0.15 -4.50
C ILE A 124 -0.78 -0.24 -5.84
N GLY A 125 0.52 -0.55 -5.79
CA GLY A 125 1.27 -1.12 -6.92
C GLY A 125 1.75 -2.52 -6.57
N LEU A 126 1.56 -3.45 -7.49
CA LEU A 126 2.02 -4.83 -7.36
C LEU A 126 2.67 -5.30 -8.66
N ASN A 127 3.85 -5.88 -8.55
CA ASN A 127 4.58 -6.50 -9.65
C ASN A 127 4.03 -7.90 -9.90
N LEU A 128 3.55 -8.16 -11.12
CA LEU A 128 3.12 -9.49 -11.56
C LEU A 128 4.22 -10.19 -12.36
N LYS A 129 5.04 -9.42 -13.07
CA LYS A 129 6.22 -9.92 -13.80
C LYS A 129 7.27 -8.83 -13.89
N VAL A 130 8.51 -9.14 -13.53
CA VAL A 130 9.64 -8.20 -13.55
C VAL A 130 10.74 -8.66 -14.48
N GLU A 131 11.50 -7.70 -15.03
CA GLU A 131 12.75 -7.98 -15.76
C GLU A 131 13.98 -7.68 -14.90
N ASN A 132 13.88 -6.64 -14.06
CA ASN A 132 14.91 -6.26 -13.11
C ASN A 132 14.97 -7.24 -11.92
N LYS A 133 16.11 -7.94 -11.79
CA LYS A 133 16.32 -8.98 -10.77
C LYS A 133 16.34 -8.46 -9.32
N ASN A 134 16.45 -7.15 -9.12
CA ASN A 134 16.42 -6.52 -7.79
C ASN A 134 14.99 -6.48 -7.20
N PHE A 135 13.96 -6.63 -8.04
CA PHE A 135 12.58 -6.71 -7.61
C PHE A 135 12.08 -8.14 -7.64
N GLY A 136 11.06 -8.42 -6.84
CA GLY A 136 10.29 -9.64 -6.93
C GLY A 136 8.99 -9.41 -7.68
N ALA A 137 8.27 -10.50 -7.92
CA ALA A 137 6.93 -10.52 -8.47
C ALA A 137 6.04 -11.42 -7.61
N LEU A 138 4.73 -11.28 -7.75
CA LEU A 138 3.74 -12.15 -7.12
C LEU A 138 4.04 -13.63 -7.42
N ASP A 139 3.97 -14.48 -6.40
CA ASP A 139 4.32 -15.92 -6.45
C ASP A 139 3.14 -16.84 -6.78
N ILE A 140 2.01 -16.27 -7.19
CA ILE A 140 0.78 -16.99 -7.51
C ILE A 140 0.20 -16.53 -8.85
N GLN A 141 -0.57 -17.41 -9.48
CA GLN A 141 -1.31 -17.10 -10.70
C GLN A 141 -2.75 -16.76 -10.34
N ILE A 142 -3.10 -15.48 -10.45
CA ILE A 142 -4.44 -14.97 -10.19
C ILE A 142 -4.72 -13.81 -11.15
N SER A 143 -5.96 -13.66 -11.59
CA SER A 143 -6.30 -12.57 -12.49
C SER A 143 -6.33 -11.24 -11.74
N ARG A 144 -5.96 -10.14 -12.43
CA ARG A 144 -6.07 -8.77 -11.89
C ARG A 144 -7.50 -8.48 -11.42
N LYS A 145 -8.48 -9.01 -12.14
CA LYS A 145 -9.90 -8.85 -11.85
C LYS A 145 -10.27 -9.49 -10.51
N ASP A 146 -9.87 -10.73 -10.26
CA ASP A 146 -10.20 -11.44 -9.01
C ASP A 146 -9.58 -10.74 -7.79
N ILE A 147 -8.32 -10.29 -7.91
CA ILE A 147 -7.67 -9.49 -6.85
C ILE A 147 -8.51 -8.23 -6.55
N LEU A 148 -8.88 -7.48 -7.58
CA LEU A 148 -9.62 -6.22 -7.43
C LEU A 148 -11.02 -6.43 -6.86
N GLU A 149 -11.75 -7.44 -7.34
CA GLU A 149 -13.09 -7.79 -6.83
C GLU A 149 -13.02 -8.16 -5.35
N LYS A 150 -12.09 -9.03 -4.95
CA LYS A 150 -11.90 -9.39 -3.54
C LYS A 150 -11.46 -8.20 -2.69
N PHE A 151 -10.62 -7.32 -3.23
CA PHE A 151 -10.21 -6.11 -2.51
C PHE A 151 -11.39 -5.18 -2.23
N ILE A 152 -12.25 -4.96 -3.24
CA ILE A 152 -13.45 -4.13 -3.08
C ILE A 152 -14.45 -4.75 -2.09
N GLU A 153 -14.62 -6.07 -2.11
CA GLU A 153 -15.48 -6.77 -1.16
C GLU A 153 -15.01 -6.61 0.30
N LYS A 154 -13.70 -6.51 0.54
CA LYS A 154 -13.13 -6.58 1.89
C LYS A 154 -12.69 -5.24 2.48
N ILE A 155 -12.52 -4.20 1.67
CA ILE A 155 -11.93 -2.94 2.13
C ILE A 155 -12.72 -2.25 3.26
N GLU A 156 -14.04 -2.42 3.29
CA GLU A 156 -14.93 -1.83 4.31
C GLU A 156 -15.20 -2.76 5.51
N VAL A 157 -14.69 -3.99 5.49
CA VAL A 157 -15.03 -5.03 6.49
C VAL A 157 -14.11 -4.97 7.73
N PHE A 158 -12.86 -4.57 7.55
CA PHE A 158 -11.83 -4.69 8.59
C PHE A 158 -11.79 -3.47 9.53
N LYS A 159 -11.52 -3.74 10.81
CA LYS A 159 -11.19 -2.71 11.82
C LYS A 159 -9.69 -2.64 12.06
N TRP A 160 -9.17 -1.47 12.44
CA TRP A 160 -7.74 -1.31 12.71
C TRP A 160 -7.25 -2.25 13.80
N LYS A 161 -7.99 -2.37 14.91
CA LYS A 161 -7.61 -3.25 16.03
C LYS A 161 -7.42 -4.72 15.61
N GLN A 162 -8.23 -5.20 14.66
CA GLN A 162 -8.14 -6.57 14.14
C GLN A 162 -6.93 -6.76 13.24
N ILE A 163 -6.64 -5.77 12.39
CA ILE A 163 -5.49 -5.79 11.48
C ILE A 163 -4.19 -5.65 12.29
N PHE A 164 -4.15 -4.69 13.21
CA PHE A 164 -2.99 -4.40 14.04
C PHE A 164 -2.60 -5.58 14.93
N SER A 165 -3.56 -6.30 15.52
CA SER A 165 -3.25 -7.45 16.37
C SER A 165 -2.52 -8.55 15.61
N LYS A 166 -2.89 -8.80 14.35
CA LYS A 166 -2.20 -9.76 13.48
C LYS A 166 -0.87 -9.22 12.99
N TYR A 167 -0.83 -7.97 12.51
CA TYR A 167 0.39 -7.34 12.04
C TYR A 167 1.47 -7.27 13.14
N LYS A 168 1.07 -7.04 14.40
CA LYS A 168 1.98 -7.06 15.55
C LYS A 168 2.71 -8.40 15.73
N LEU A 169 2.05 -9.53 15.42
CA LEU A 169 2.67 -10.85 15.48
C LEU A 169 3.68 -11.06 14.34
N GLU A 170 3.43 -10.45 13.18
CA GLU A 170 4.30 -10.53 12.00
C GLU A 170 5.44 -9.50 12.03
N PHE A 171 5.32 -8.45 12.86
CA PHE A 171 6.28 -7.35 12.91
C PHE A 171 7.74 -7.78 13.12
N PRO A 172 8.09 -8.82 13.91
CA PRO A 172 9.47 -9.29 14.03
C PRO A 172 10.16 -9.66 12.71
N ASN A 173 9.42 -10.00 11.65
CA ASN A 173 9.98 -10.24 10.31
C ASN A 173 10.74 -9.02 9.75
N ASN A 174 10.45 -7.83 10.28
CA ASN A 174 11.10 -6.59 9.89
C ASN A 174 12.54 -6.46 10.41
N PHE A 175 12.95 -7.21 11.45
CA PHE A 175 14.20 -6.96 12.17
C PHE A 175 15.49 -7.16 11.35
N HIS A 176 15.40 -7.85 10.21
CA HIS A 176 16.50 -8.00 9.27
C HIS A 176 16.52 -6.96 8.15
N PHE A 177 15.57 -6.02 8.16
CA PHE A 177 15.38 -5.05 7.09
C PHE A 177 15.66 -3.62 7.54
N ASN A 178 15.77 -2.76 6.54
CA ASN A 178 15.95 -1.34 6.69
C ASN A 178 14.77 -0.56 6.12
N PHE A 179 14.68 0.72 6.49
CA PHE A 179 13.76 1.68 5.89
C PHE A 179 14.41 3.05 5.77
N HIS A 180 13.84 3.88 4.89
CA HIS A 180 14.29 5.25 4.74
C HIS A 180 13.52 6.20 5.67
N HIS A 181 14.24 7.04 6.39
CA HIS A 181 13.70 8.10 7.23
C HIS A 181 14.59 9.34 7.15
N LYS A 182 14.00 10.50 6.82
CA LYS A 182 14.71 11.80 6.73
C LYS A 182 16.04 11.72 5.95
N GLY A 183 16.03 11.08 4.79
CA GLY A 183 17.21 10.93 3.92
C GLY A 183 18.24 9.88 4.38
N ARG A 184 18.01 9.20 5.51
CA ARG A 184 18.88 8.15 6.05
C ARG A 184 18.25 6.78 5.91
N ILE A 185 19.07 5.74 5.87
CA ILE A 185 18.66 4.34 5.96
C ILE A 185 18.84 3.91 7.42
N LEU A 186 17.75 3.47 8.05
CA LEU A 186 17.73 3.01 9.44
C LEU A 186 17.36 1.52 9.48
N SER A 187 17.97 0.78 10.41
CA SER A 187 17.66 -0.64 10.64
C SER A 187 16.45 -0.79 11.56
N LEU A 188 15.59 -1.77 11.26
CA LEU A 188 14.43 -2.12 12.08
C LEU A 188 14.77 -3.09 13.22
N LYS A 189 16.03 -3.55 13.34
CA LYS A 189 16.46 -4.61 14.27
C LYS A 189 15.97 -4.43 15.72
N ASN A 190 15.97 -3.20 16.22
CA ASN A 190 15.60 -2.87 17.60
C ASN A 190 14.31 -2.05 17.68
N ALA A 191 13.51 -2.03 16.60
CA ALA A 191 12.28 -1.26 16.57
C ALA A 191 11.20 -1.90 17.45
N SER A 192 10.49 -1.09 18.22
CA SER A 192 9.31 -1.51 19.00
C SER A 192 8.04 -0.94 18.36
N LEU A 193 7.10 -1.80 17.94
CA LEU A 193 5.83 -1.40 17.33
C LEU A 193 4.79 -0.97 18.39
N PHE A 194 4.09 0.13 18.15
CA PHE A 194 3.01 0.64 19.00
C PHE A 194 1.64 0.53 18.34
N GLU A 195 0.57 0.66 19.14
CA GLU A 195 -0.83 0.48 18.74
C GLU A 195 -1.31 1.44 17.64
N ASP A 196 -0.67 2.58 17.50
CA ASP A 196 -0.93 3.53 16.41
C ASP A 196 -0.17 3.19 15.12
N GLY A 197 0.53 2.04 15.07
CA GLY A 197 1.33 1.52 13.96
C GLY A 197 2.70 2.19 13.76
N SER A 198 3.02 3.18 14.59
CA SER A 198 4.35 3.79 14.62
C SER A 198 5.35 2.94 15.39
N ILE A 199 6.63 3.22 15.22
CA ILE A 199 7.73 2.49 15.87
C ILE A 199 8.51 3.41 16.81
N LEU A 200 9.04 2.85 17.90
CA LEU A 200 10.12 3.46 18.68
C LEU A 200 11.44 2.84 18.25
N LEU A 201 12.39 3.69 17.85
CA LEU A 201 13.74 3.31 17.45
C LEU A 201 14.72 4.33 18.01
N ASP A 202 15.72 3.88 18.75
CA ASP A 202 16.76 4.72 19.37
C ASP A 202 16.19 5.92 20.18
N GLY A 203 15.12 5.67 20.93
CA GLY A 203 14.43 6.69 21.75
C GLY A 203 13.53 7.65 20.96
N GLN A 204 13.45 7.52 19.64
CA GLN A 204 12.62 8.36 18.78
C GLN A 204 11.37 7.61 18.29
N ARG A 205 10.21 8.25 18.41
CA ARG A 205 8.95 7.78 17.81
C ARG A 205 8.91 8.14 16.32
N ILE A 206 8.62 7.15 15.46
CA ILE A 206 8.61 7.29 14.00
C ILE A 206 7.29 6.75 13.44
N TYR A 207 6.54 7.63 12.77
CA TYR A 207 5.24 7.32 12.16
C TYR A 207 5.37 6.84 10.70
N SER A 208 4.42 6.02 10.28
CA SER A 208 4.27 5.49 8.91
C SER A 208 3.66 6.50 7.91
N LEU A 209 3.95 7.80 8.08
CA LEU A 209 3.54 8.84 7.15
C LEU A 209 4.14 8.55 5.76
N ARG A 210 3.28 8.15 4.83
CA ARG A 210 3.64 7.71 3.48
C ARG A 210 2.66 8.24 2.48
#